data_AF-A0A1G5QDS1-F1
#
_entry.id   AF-A0A1G5QDS1-F1
#
_cell.length_a   1.000
_cell.length_b   1.000
_cell.length_c   1.000
_cell.angle_alpha   90.00
_cell.angle_beta   90.00
_cell.angle_gamma   90.00
#
_symmetry.space_group_name_H-M   'P 1'
#
loop_
_entity.id
_entity.type
_entity.pdbx_description
1 polymer ?
#
loop_
_entity_poly.entity_id
_entity_poly.type
_entity_poly.pdbx_seq_one_letter_code
_entity_poly.pdbx_strand_id
1 'polypeptide(L)'
;MSIINVISMSNASDLGYLALADVAAAGIDTGTYRIVGGHMVQLLIHVYPTPEATERSTADADAGIKQATAVGQNLHAHLVAQGYTDT
;
A
#
# COMPACT_ATOMS: atom_id res chain seq x y z
N MET A 1 1.60 15.20 -12.78
CA MET A 1 2.06 14.20 -11.80
C MET A 1 2.28 14.95 -10.49
N SER A 2 1.48 14.68 -9.48
CA SER A 2 1.60 15.35 -8.18
C SER A 2 2.56 14.56 -7.31
N ILE A 3 3.59 15.22 -6.77
CA ILE A 3 4.52 14.62 -5.81
C ILE A 3 3.92 14.78 -4.43
N ILE A 4 3.79 13.68 -3.70
CA ILE A 4 3.31 13.66 -2.31
C ILE A 4 4.53 13.46 -1.42
N ASN A 5 4.74 14.38 -0.47
CA ASN A 5 5.77 14.24 0.55
C ASN A 5 5.09 13.76 1.85
N VAL A 6 5.47 12.56 2.28
CA VAL A 6 5.00 11.93 3.51
C VAL A 6 6.15 11.77 4.49
N ILE A 7 5.84 11.73 5.78
CA ILE A 7 6.83 11.51 6.82
C ILE A 7 6.99 9.99 7.01
N SER A 8 8.23 9.53 7.05
CA SER A 8 8.59 8.20 7.50
C SER A 8 9.17 8.28 8.91
N MET A 9 8.61 7.50 9.83
CA MET A 9 8.96 7.54 11.25
C MET A 9 9.96 6.45 11.64
N SER A 10 10.29 5.52 10.72
CA SER A 10 11.20 4.39 10.97
C SER A 10 11.56 3.67 9.66
N ASN A 11 12.63 2.86 9.69
CA ASN A 11 12.96 1.96 8.58
C ASN A 11 11.81 1.01 8.21
N ALA A 12 10.99 0.62 9.19
CA ALA A 12 9.82 -0.21 8.92
C ALA A 12 8.76 0.57 8.12
N SER A 13 8.59 1.86 8.40
CA SER A 13 7.70 2.73 7.61
C SER A 13 8.23 2.95 6.20
N ASP A 14 9.54 3.05 6.00
CA ASP A 14 10.15 3.13 4.66
C ASP A 14 9.84 1.87 3.84
N LEU A 15 10.03 0.69 4.45
CA LEU A 15 9.70 -0.59 3.82
C LEU A 15 8.20 -0.69 3.53
N GLY A 16 7.34 -0.14 4.40
CA GLY A 16 5.91 -0.03 4.16
C GLY A 16 5.58 0.75 2.88
N TYR A 17 6.24 1.90 2.64
CA TYR A 17 6.02 2.67 1.42
C TYR A 17 6.54 1.96 0.16
N LEU A 18 7.63 1.20 0.26
CA LEU A 18 8.10 0.35 -0.83
C LEU A 18 7.09 -0.76 -1.14
N ALA A 19 6.57 -1.44 -0.11
CA ALA A 19 5.53 -2.44 -0.27
C ALA A 19 4.24 -1.86 -0.88
N LEU A 20 3.88 -0.62 -0.51
CA LEU A 20 2.76 0.08 -1.13
C LEU A 20 2.97 0.31 -2.63
N ALA A 21 4.18 0.70 -3.04
CA ALA A 21 4.53 0.89 -4.44
C ALA A 21 4.45 -0.44 -5.22
N ASP A 22 4.94 -1.53 -4.64
CA ASP A 22 4.88 -2.88 -5.21
C ASP A 22 3.44 -3.35 -5.40
N VAL A 23 2.59 -3.18 -4.37
CA VAL A 23 1.15 -3.50 -4.44
C VAL A 23 0.44 -2.65 -5.49
N ALA A 24 0.74 -1.35 -5.58
CA ALA A 24 0.16 -0.48 -6.58
C ALA A 24 0.56 -0.89 -8.01
N ALA A 25 1.82 -1.28 -8.21
CA ALA A 25 2.33 -1.79 -9.48
C ALA A 25 1.66 -3.12 -9.87
N ALA A 26 1.60 -4.08 -8.95
CA ALA A 26 0.98 -5.39 -9.18
C ALA A 26 -0.55 -5.29 -9.37
N GLY A 27 -1.19 -4.33 -8.70
CA GLY A 27 -2.63 -4.06 -8.81
C GLY A 27 -3.05 -3.57 -10.20
N ILE A 28 -2.19 -2.81 -10.89
CA ILE A 28 -2.47 -2.30 -12.25
C ILE A 28 -2.75 -3.46 -13.22
N ASP A 29 -1.99 -4.56 -13.11
CA ASP A 29 -2.08 -5.69 -14.03
C ASP A 29 -3.22 -6.66 -13.70
N THR A 30 -3.79 -6.58 -12.49
CA THR A 30 -4.78 -7.55 -11.99
C THR A 30 -6.21 -7.02 -11.90
N GLY A 31 -6.43 -5.75 -12.25
CA GLY A 31 -7.74 -5.12 -12.39
C GLY A 31 -8.01 -4.04 -11.35
N THR A 32 -9.25 -3.95 -10.86
CA THR A 32 -9.63 -2.91 -9.89
C THR A 32 -9.11 -3.25 -8.49
N TYR A 33 -8.21 -2.41 -7.97
CA TYR A 33 -7.75 -2.44 -6.57
C TYR A 33 -8.01 -1.10 -5.87
N ARG A 34 -7.95 -1.11 -4.54
CA ARG A 34 -7.93 0.11 -3.72
C ARG A 34 -6.88 -0.04 -2.62
N ILE A 35 -6.08 0.99 -2.42
CA ILE A 35 -5.23 1.09 -1.23
C ILE A 35 -6.13 1.29 -0.01
N VAL A 36 -5.89 0.53 1.04
CA VAL A 36 -6.58 0.62 2.33
C VAL A 36 -5.54 0.64 3.46
N GLY A 37 -5.97 0.48 4.70
CA GLY A 37 -5.05 0.40 5.84
C GLY A 37 -4.37 1.73 6.19
N GLY A 38 -3.23 1.63 6.88
CA GLY A 38 -2.51 2.77 7.46
C GLY A 38 -2.07 3.80 6.41
N HIS A 39 -1.53 3.33 5.28
CA HIS A 39 -1.09 4.19 4.18
C HIS A 39 -2.25 5.02 3.59
N MET A 40 -3.45 4.46 3.45
CA MET A 40 -4.60 5.24 2.97
C MET A 40 -4.98 6.35 3.96
N VAL A 41 -4.91 6.08 5.26
CA VAL A 41 -5.17 7.10 6.29
C VAL A 41 -4.15 8.23 6.21
N GLN A 42 -2.86 7.92 6.08
CA GLN A 42 -1.80 8.92 5.92
C GLN A 42 -2.01 9.79 4.67
N LEU A 43 -2.32 9.18 3.52
CA LEU A 43 -2.59 9.90 2.28
C LEU A 43 -3.81 10.81 2.40
N LEU A 44 -4.87 10.36 3.08
CA LEU A 44 -6.05 11.19 3.32
C LEU A 44 -5.76 12.35 4.25
N ILE A 45 -5.02 12.16 5.34
CA ILE A 45 -4.61 13.25 6.25
C ILE A 45 -3.75 14.28 5.49
N HIS A 46 -2.87 13.83 4.60
CA HIS A 46 -2.05 14.71 3.77
C HIS A 46 -2.91 15.55 2.81
N VAL A 47 -3.85 14.92 2.08
CA VAL A 47 -4.70 15.61 1.10
C VAL A 47 -5.77 16.48 1.76
N TYR A 48 -6.25 16.07 2.93
CA TYR A 48 -7.27 16.76 3.71
C TYR A 48 -6.70 17.11 5.09
N PRO A 49 -6.06 18.28 5.24
CA PRO A 49 -5.43 18.69 6.49
C PRO A 49 -6.37 18.52 7.67
N THR A 50 -5.99 17.63 8.59
CA THR A 50 -6.78 17.27 9.77
C THR A 50 -5.91 17.55 11.01
N PRO A 51 -5.91 18.78 11.54
CA PRO A 51 -4.93 19.24 12.52
C PRO A 51 -4.91 18.45 13.84
N GLU A 52 -6.05 17.85 14.21
CA GLU A 52 -6.20 17.07 15.43
C GLU A 52 -5.92 15.58 15.22
N ALA A 53 -5.68 15.14 13.98
CA ALA A 53 -5.34 13.75 13.71
C ALA A 53 -3.89 13.47 14.10
N THR A 54 -3.71 12.46 14.94
CA THR A 54 -2.38 11.90 15.19
C THR A 54 -1.93 11.12 13.96
N GLU A 55 -0.80 11.52 13.37
CA GLU A 55 -0.17 10.75 12.30
C GLU A 55 0.22 9.37 12.81
N ARG A 56 -0.21 8.32 12.09
CA ARG A 56 0.11 6.93 12.40
C ARG A 56 1.09 6.44 11.36
N SER A 57 2.19 5.81 11.78
CA SER A 57 3.03 5.02 10.88
C SER A 57 2.45 3.63 10.70
N THR A 58 2.75 3.00 9.57
CA THR A 58 2.42 1.61 9.28
C THR A 58 3.65 0.95 8.65
N ALA A 59 3.85 -0.33 8.89
CA ALA A 59 5.02 -1.08 8.40
C ALA A 59 4.69 -1.99 7.21
N ASP A 60 3.43 -2.02 6.81
CA ASP A 60 2.81 -2.92 5.87
C ASP A 60 1.96 -2.16 4.85
N ALA A 61 1.56 -2.84 3.77
CA ALA A 61 0.70 -2.28 2.74
C ALA A 61 -0.52 -3.16 2.54
N ASP A 62 -1.70 -2.54 2.63
CA ASP A 62 -2.98 -3.21 2.46
C ASP A 62 -3.66 -2.79 1.16
N ALA A 63 -4.22 -3.77 0.44
CA ALA A 63 -5.08 -3.52 -0.70
C ALA A 63 -6.40 -4.30 -0.62
N GLY A 64 -7.49 -3.60 -0.92
CA GLY A 64 -8.77 -4.20 -1.23
C GLY A 64 -8.82 -4.63 -2.70
N ILE A 65 -9.09 -5.91 -2.94
CA ILE A 65 -9.21 -6.51 -4.28
C ILE A 65 -10.54 -7.26 -4.43
N LYS A 66 -10.96 -7.52 -5.67
CA LYS A 66 -12.11 -8.39 -5.94
C LYS A 66 -11.79 -9.83 -5.59
N GLN A 67 -12.79 -10.59 -5.12
CA GLN A 67 -12.64 -12.01 -4.82
C GLN A 67 -12.12 -12.82 -6.03
N ALA A 68 -12.61 -12.53 -7.23
CA ALA A 68 -12.13 -13.19 -8.45
C ALA A 68 -10.62 -12.96 -8.70
N THR A 69 -10.10 -11.76 -8.38
CA THR A 69 -8.67 -11.45 -8.44
C THR A 69 -7.89 -12.24 -7.40
N ALA A 70 -8.41 -12.34 -6.17
CA ALA A 70 -7.80 -13.12 -5.10
C ALA A 70 -7.69 -14.62 -5.46
N VAL A 71 -8.76 -15.19 -6.02
CA VAL A 71 -8.80 -16.61 -6.45
C VAL A 71 -7.83 -16.88 -7.61
N GLY A 72 -7.61 -15.91 -8.49
CA GLY A 72 -6.74 -16.06 -9.66
C GLY A 72 -5.24 -16.17 -9.35
N GLN A 73 -4.80 -15.89 -8.11
CA GLN A 73 -3.40 -15.98 -7.65
C GLN A 73 -2.35 -15.14 -8.40
N ASN A 74 -2.72 -14.41 -9.45
CA ASN A 74 -1.79 -13.58 -10.22
C ASN A 74 -1.09 -12.51 -9.35
N LEU A 75 -1.84 -11.87 -8.43
CA LEU A 75 -1.26 -10.90 -7.49
C LEU A 75 -0.24 -11.56 -6.56
N HIS A 76 -0.57 -12.73 -6.01
CA HIS A 76 0.34 -13.49 -5.17
C HIS A 76 1.61 -13.89 -5.94
N ALA A 77 1.46 -14.45 -7.14
CA ALA A 77 2.60 -14.83 -7.98
C ALA A 77 3.50 -13.63 -8.34
N HIS A 78 2.91 -12.46 -8.60
CA HIS A 78 3.67 -11.24 -8.89
C HIS A 78 4.50 -10.80 -7.68
N LEU A 79 3.91 -10.78 -6.48
CA LEU A 79 4.62 -10.44 -5.25
C LEU A 79 5.73 -11.47 -4.93
N VAL A 80 5.46 -12.77 -5.08
CA VAL A 80 6.49 -13.80 -4.91
C VAL A 80 7.65 -13.61 -5.90
N ALA A 81 7.37 -13.25 -7.16
CA ALA A 81 8.40 -12.96 -8.16
C ALA A 81 9.25 -11.73 -7.81
N GLN A 82 8.76 -10.83 -6.96
CA GLN A 82 9.49 -9.69 -6.40
C GLN A 82 10.26 -10.04 -5.11
N GLY A 83 10.15 -11.28 -4.61
CA GLY A 83 10.91 -11.77 -3.46
C GLY A 83 10.13 -11.81 -2.14
N TYR A 84 8.81 -11.56 -2.16
CA TYR A 84 7.96 -11.75 -0.97
C TYR A 84 7.78 -13.24 -0.65
N THR A 85 7.68 -13.58 0.63
CA THR A 85 7.50 -14.96 1.12
C THR A 85 6.21 -15.11 1.94
N ASP A 86 5.55 -16.25 1.79
CA ASP A 86 4.35 -16.67 2.54
C ASP A 86 4.74 -17.47 3.79
N THR A 87 5.62 -16.92 4.62
CA THR A 87 6.00 -17.53 5.90
C THR A 87 4.95 -17.31 6.98
#